data_AF-A0A7J8T204-F1
#
_entry.id   AF-A0A7J8T204-F1
#
_cell.length_a   1.000
_cell.length_b   1.000
_cell.length_c   1.000
_cell.angle_alpha   90.00
_cell.angle_beta   90.00
_cell.angle_gamma   90.00
#
_symmetry.space_group_name_H-M   'P 1'
#
loop_
_entity.id
_entity.type
_entity.pdbx_description
1 polymer ?
#
loop_
_entity_poly.entity_id
_entity_poly.type
_entity_poly.pdbx_seq_one_letter_code
_entity_poly.pdbx_strand_id
1 'polypeptide(L)' 'MGFKASYLNELERMLEKVLPHAMLKAKPKLESRIRTLKRDWTIVYDMDRANGKDAQTIADIVEEIDSED' A
#
# COMPACT_ATOMS: atom_id res chain seq x y z
N MET A 1 7.84 5.36 9.94
CA MET A 1 6.48 5.64 10.41
C MET A 1 5.55 4.54 9.91
N GLY A 2 4.71 3.96 10.78
CA GLY A 2 3.82 2.84 10.46
C GLY A 2 2.40 3.30 10.13
N PHE A 3 1.62 2.46 9.45
CA PHE A 3 0.20 2.72 9.19
C PHE A 3 -0.56 2.98 10.50
N LYS A 4 -1.45 3.99 10.51
CA LYS A 4 -2.35 4.25 11.65
C LYS A 4 -3.22 3.01 11.88
N ALA A 5 -3.36 2.58 13.14
CA ALA A 5 -4.09 1.35 13.48
C ALA A 5 -5.55 1.34 12.97
N SER A 6 -6.16 2.53 12.82
CA SER A 6 -7.49 2.70 12.25
C SER A 6 -7.61 2.19 10.80
N TYR A 7 -6.57 2.36 9.97
CA TYR A 7 -6.59 1.91 8.58
C TYR A 7 -6.58 0.40 8.45
N LEU A 8 -5.84 -0.30 9.31
CA LEU A 8 -5.78 -1.76 9.29
C LEU A 8 -7.12 -2.40 9.64
N ASN A 9 -7.84 -1.81 10.59
CA ASN A 9 -9.16 -2.28 11.00
C ASN A 9 -10.22 -2.04 9.90
N GLU A 10 -10.15 -0.89 9.21
CA GLU A 10 -11.04 -0.59 8.08
C GLU A 10 -10.80 -1.55 6.91
N LEU A 11 -9.52 -1.81 6.60
CA LEU A 11 -9.12 -2.74 5.54
C LEU A 11 -9.53 -4.19 5.86
N GLU A 12 -9.39 -4.62 7.12
CA GLU A 12 -9.86 -5.93 7.58
C GLU A 12 -11.37 -6.08 7.38
N ARG A 13 -12.17 -5.06 7.72
CA ARG A 13 -13.61 -5.03 7.47
C ARG A 13 -13.96 -5.12 5.99
N MET A 14 -13.24 -4.41 5.12
CA MET A 14 -13.48 -4.47 3.68
C MET A 14 -13.15 -5.85 3.11
N LEU A 15 -12.05 -6.46 3.55
CA LEU A 15 -11.66 -7.81 3.13
C LEU A 15 -12.64 -8.88 3.62
N GLU A 16 -13.18 -8.73 4.83
CA GLU A 16 -14.21 -9.64 5.34
C GLU A 16 -15.51 -9.55 4.52
N LYS A 17 -15.85 -8.36 4.00
CA LYS A 17 -17.00 -8.19 3.09
C LYS A 17 -16.75 -8.80 1.70
N VAL A 18 -15.57 -8.56 1.12
CA VAL A 18 -15.25 -9.02 -0.25
C VAL A 18 -14.87 -10.50 -0.27
N LEU A 19 -14.23 -11.00 0.80
CA LEU A 19 -13.70 -12.36 0.93
C LEU A 19 -13.97 -12.94 2.34
N PRO A 20 -15.24 -13.21 2.71
CA PRO A 20 -15.63 -13.60 4.06
C PRO A 20 -14.98 -14.90 4.58
N HIS A 21 -14.50 -15.76 3.68
CA HIS A 21 -13.88 -17.05 4.03
C HIS A 21 -12.35 -17.02 4.03
N ALA A 22 -11.73 -15.89 3.70
CA ALA A 22 -10.27 -15.83 3.59
C ALA A 22 -9.56 -15.83 4.96
N MET A 23 -10.30 -15.66 6.07
CA MET A 23 -9.77 -15.70 7.45
C MET A 23 -8.56 -14.78 7.66
N LEU A 24 -8.54 -13.65 6.94
CA LEU A 24 -7.43 -12.70 6.92
C LEU A 24 -7.57 -11.75 8.12
N LYS A 25 -6.74 -11.96 9.14
CA LYS A 25 -6.67 -11.04 10.28
C LYS A 25 -5.70 -9.90 10.02
N ALA A 26 -6.08 -8.68 10.41
CA ALA A 26 -5.26 -7.45 10.28
C ALA A 26 -3.85 -7.64 10.86
N LYS A 27 -3.75 -8.32 12.00
CA LYS A 27 -2.48 -8.64 12.64
C LYS A 27 -2.37 -10.12 12.99
N PRO A 28 -1.17 -10.72 12.83
CA PRO A 28 0.04 -10.19 12.16
C PRO A 28 0.04 -10.41 10.63
N LYS A 29 -0.97 -11.10 10.08
CA LYS A 29 -0.95 -11.58 8.69
C LYS A 29 -1.12 -10.47 7.66
N LEU A 30 -2.02 -9.52 7.88
CA LEU A 30 -2.28 -8.46 6.90
C LEU A 30 -1.13 -7.45 6.86
N GLU A 31 -0.59 -7.07 8.02
CA GLU A 31 0.57 -6.17 8.09
C GLU A 31 1.78 -6.73 7.33
N SER A 32 2.08 -8.02 7.50
CA SER A 32 3.16 -8.71 6.77
C SER A 32 2.89 -8.70 5.26
N ARG A 33 1.66 -9.03 4.83
CA ARG A 33 1.29 -9.04 3.41
C ARG A 33 1.31 -7.66 2.76
N ILE A 34 0.84 -6.62 3.44
CA ILE A 34 0.90 -5.23 2.95
C ILE A 34 2.37 -4.79 2.80
N ARG A 35 3.23 -5.15 3.76
CA ARG A 35 4.66 -4.84 3.68
C ARG A 35 5.32 -5.52 2.48
N THR A 36 5.01 -6.80 2.23
CA THR A 36 5.49 -7.53 1.05
C THR A 36 4.97 -6.90 -0.24
N LEU A 37 3.66 -6.64 -0.34
CA LEU A 37 3.05 -6.03 -1.54
C LEU A 37 3.65 -4.65 -1.84
N LYS A 38 3.89 -3.82 -0.80
CA LYS A 38 4.54 -2.52 -0.99
C LYS A 38 5.94 -2.67 -1.56
N ARG A 39 6.72 -3.64 -1.07
CA ARG A 39 8.08 -3.89 -1.55
C ARG A 39 8.08 -4.37 -3.00
N ASP A 40 7.23 -5.34 -3.32
CA ASP A 40 7.13 -5.90 -4.67
C ASP A 40 6.64 -4.86 -5.67
N TRP A 41 5.67 -4.03 -5.27
CA TRP A 41 5.19 -2.91 -6.08
C TRP A 41 6.29 -1.87 -6.33
N THR A 42 7.04 -1.47 -5.29
CA THR A 42 8.19 -0.57 -5.46
C THR A 42 9.21 -1.14 -6.44
N ILE A 43 9.50 -2.45 -6.38
CA ILE A 43 10.44 -3.09 -7.31
C ILE A 43 9.93 -3.03 -8.76
N VAL A 44 8.68 -3.43 -9.00
CA VAL A 44 8.08 -3.39 -10.34
C VAL A 44 8.05 -1.95 -10.87
N TYR A 45 7.73 -1.01 -10.01
CA TYR A 45 7.64 0.39 -10.35
C TYR A 45 9.01 1.04 -10.63
N ASP A 46 10.03 0.72 -9.83
CA ASP A 46 11.40 1.18 -10.06
C ASP A 46 11.98 0.60 -11.35
N MET A 47 11.65 -0.66 -11.67
CA MET A 47 12.00 -1.30 -12.95
C MET A 47 11.33 -0.60 -14.14
N ASP A 48 10.05 -0.23 -14.00
CA ASP A 48 9.29 0.48 -15.04
C ASP A 48 9.84 1.91 -15.25
N ARG A 49 10.16 2.63 -14.16
CA ARG A 49 10.80 3.96 -14.22
C ARG A 49 12.22 3.92 -14.79
N ALA A 50 13.01 2.90 -14.48
CA ALA A 50 14.35 2.73 -15.05
C ALA A 50 14.32 2.55 -16.58
N ASN A 51 13.16 2.17 -17.14
CA ASN A 51 12.91 2.07 -18.57
C ASN A 51 12.38 3.38 -19.23
N GLY A 52 12.31 4.47 -18.48
CA GLY A 52 12.49 5.82 -19.05
C GLY A 52 11.26 6.55 -19.57
N LYS A 53 10.08 6.44 -18.92
CA LYS A 53 9.01 7.43 -19.09
C LYS A 53 8.37 7.77 -17.74
N ASP A 54 8.36 9.05 -17.43
CA ASP A 54 7.52 9.70 -16.39
C ASP A 54 7.96 9.57 -14.92
N ALA A 55 9.25 9.85 -14.66
CA ALA A 55 9.74 10.06 -13.30
C ALA A 55 9.17 11.34 -12.61
N GLN A 56 8.68 12.30 -13.39
CA GLN A 56 8.21 13.61 -12.89
C GLN A 56 6.84 13.49 -12.21
N THR A 57 5.88 12.78 -12.81
CA THR A 57 4.47 12.79 -12.38
C THR A 57 4.22 12.15 -11.01
N ILE A 58 5.02 11.16 -10.61
CA ILE A 58 4.85 10.50 -9.31
C ILE A 58 5.67 11.16 -8.21
N ALA A 59 6.69 11.97 -8.53
CA ALA A 59 7.25 12.88 -7.53
C ALA A 59 6.17 13.91 -7.10
N ASP A 60 5.45 14.46 -8.08
CA ASP A 60 4.35 15.40 -7.82
C ASP A 60 3.22 14.74 -6.97
N ILE A 61 2.80 13.51 -7.29
CA ILE A 61 1.77 12.80 -6.50
C ILE A 61 2.25 12.45 -5.09
N VAL A 62 3.53 12.10 -4.91
CA VAL A 62 4.07 11.77 -3.58
C VAL A 62 4.24 13.02 -2.73
N GLU A 63 4.62 14.16 -3.31
CA GLU A 63 4.68 15.45 -2.60
C GLU A 63 3.29 16.00 -2.25
N GLU A 64 2.28 15.78 -3.10
CA GLU A 64 0.88 16.17 -2.82
C GLU A 64 0.26 15.33 -1.69
N ILE A 65 0.69 14.07 -1.50
CA ILE A 65 0.28 13.25 -0.34
C ILE A 65 0.99 13.68 0.96
N ASP A 66 2.16 14.33 0.87
CA ASP A 66 2.96 14.78 2.02
C ASP A 66 2.65 16.25 2.42
N SER A 67 1.82 16.96 1.65
CA SER A 67 1.41 18.34 1.91
C SER A 67 -0.10 18.50 2.01
N GLU A 68 -0.66 18.27 3.20
CA GLU A 68 -1.96 18.84 3.58
C GLU A 68 -1.87 19.41 5.01
N ASP A 69 -2.27 20.68 5.16
CA ASP A 69 -2.65 21.33 6.42
C ASP A 69 -3.75 20.55 7.17
#